data_AF-A0A2U2B3T2-F1
#
_entry.id   AF-A0A2U2B3T2-F1
#
_cell.length_a   1.000
_cell.length_b   1.000
_cell.length_c   1.000
_cell.angle_alpha   90.00
_cell.angle_beta   90.00
_cell.angle_gamma   90.00
#
_symmetry.space_group_name_H-M   'P 1'
#
loop_
_entity.id
_entity.type
_entity.pdbx_description
1 polymer ?
#
loop_
_entity_poly.entity_id
_entity_poly.type
_entity_poly.pdbx_seq_one_letter_code
_entity_poly.pdbx_strand_id
1 'polypeptide(L)'
;MRFLILTIFILFFSCTKKKTNSIDYSNIKDTIEIVPNEKPIRITDLADTISYIFLEENKNSIFGNIDKMIYTKNNIIIIDKHITKSIFIFKNNGKFLNKINREGKGPGEYIRIGDVFYDNSSDLIVIYDDKSYSFLYYKLSGEFIKKSNTSLLFLSMARLSNNKYVFHTNKMINKENGKLVKHDILISNLSGEISQRYFKFDPKQKTNNISYDLSTVFNKLNENIIVTKLFDNYSYEININGLTPRFFWNYGEKGLNIDYRNKPSSEIYKILTEDNKFAFGHDITAITNDYIFFSYGYKNFAKNQLGGVYAFNKKMTINFSSIFDELNNCHISLPICTDANGNFISFIELNEENISKLKEDSQLMNYIQSKGIYGINSILVKYKINSKLFNHEKI
;
A
#
# COMPACT_ATOMS: atom_id res chain seq x y z
N MET A 1 -58.67 -54.40 -4.45
CA MET A 1 -58.51 -53.02 -3.94
C MET A 1 -57.14 -52.95 -3.27
N ARG A 2 -56.10 -52.38 -3.87
CA ARG A 2 -55.77 -50.94 -4.01
C ARG A 2 -55.35 -50.27 -2.68
N PHE A 3 -54.07 -49.86 -2.67
CA PHE A 3 -53.41 -48.82 -1.85
C PHE A 3 -53.16 -49.17 -0.36
N LEU A 4 -52.07 -48.74 0.30
CA LEU A 4 -51.16 -47.63 0.04
C LEU A 4 -49.80 -47.90 0.74
N ILE A 5 -48.70 -47.72 0.01
CA ILE A 5 -47.34 -47.56 0.54
C ILE A 5 -47.28 -46.23 1.29
N LEU A 6 -46.76 -46.21 2.53
CA LEU A 6 -46.27 -44.96 3.11
C LEU A 6 -44.89 -45.16 3.76
N THR A 7 -43.89 -45.15 2.89
CA THR A 7 -42.47 -45.00 3.23
C THR A 7 -42.29 -43.64 3.89
N ILE A 8 -42.08 -43.61 5.20
CA ILE A 8 -41.66 -42.41 5.93
C ILE A 8 -40.18 -42.19 5.61
N PHE A 9 -39.93 -41.52 4.48
CA PHE A 9 -38.63 -40.96 4.13
C PHE A 9 -38.54 -39.60 4.83
N ILE A 10 -38.08 -39.61 6.09
CA ILE A 10 -37.72 -38.37 6.79
C ILE A 10 -36.49 -37.81 6.08
N LEU A 11 -36.76 -36.97 5.08
CA LEU A 11 -35.80 -36.03 4.54
C LEU A 11 -35.41 -35.09 5.68
N PHE A 12 -34.31 -35.41 6.35
CA PHE A 12 -33.53 -34.40 7.07
C PHE A 12 -33.01 -33.41 6.03
N PHE A 13 -33.88 -32.49 5.63
CA PHE A 13 -33.50 -31.19 5.10
C PHE A 13 -32.75 -30.48 6.23
N SER A 14 -31.47 -30.82 6.38
CA SER A 14 -30.48 -29.96 7.01
C SER A 14 -30.37 -28.75 6.10
N CYS A 15 -31.24 -27.79 6.35
CA CYS A 15 -31.16 -26.46 5.80
C CYS A 15 -29.89 -25.84 6.38
N THR A 16 -28.77 -26.04 5.70
CA THR A 16 -27.55 -25.28 5.96
C THR A 16 -27.91 -23.83 5.68
N LYS A 17 -28.26 -23.07 6.72
CA LYS A 17 -28.29 -21.62 6.67
C LYS A 17 -26.97 -21.21 6.03
N LYS A 18 -27.01 -20.68 4.80
CA LYS A 18 -25.89 -19.92 4.26
C LYS A 18 -25.58 -18.89 5.32
N LYS A 19 -24.42 -19.01 6.00
CA LYS A 19 -23.90 -17.92 6.82
C LYS A 19 -23.88 -16.71 5.89
N THR A 20 -24.79 -15.78 6.12
CA THR A 20 -24.56 -14.40 5.70
C THR A 20 -23.27 -14.04 6.42
N ASN A 21 -22.18 -13.88 5.66
CA ASN A 21 -20.90 -13.41 6.19
C ASN A 21 -21.07 -11.94 6.61
N SER A 22 -21.87 -11.69 7.66
CA SER A 22 -21.85 -10.42 8.36
C SER A 22 -20.49 -10.33 9.05
N ILE A 23 -19.72 -9.32 8.69
CA ILE A 23 -18.44 -9.05 9.35
C ILE A 23 -18.75 -8.70 10.81
N ASP A 24 -18.10 -9.41 11.74
CA ASP A 24 -18.25 -9.17 13.18
C ASP A 24 -17.30 -8.06 13.62
N TYR A 25 -17.87 -6.92 14.03
CA TYR A 25 -17.15 -5.74 14.49
C TYR A 25 -16.97 -5.69 16.01
N SER A 26 -17.45 -6.69 16.76
CA SER A 26 -17.39 -6.68 18.24
C SER A 26 -15.97 -6.77 18.82
N ASN A 27 -15.00 -7.27 18.05
CA ASN A 27 -13.65 -7.61 18.50
C ASN A 27 -12.54 -6.71 17.92
N ILE A 28 -12.82 -5.43 17.66
CA ILE A 28 -11.80 -4.46 17.19
C ILE A 28 -10.72 -4.30 18.28
N LYS A 29 -9.45 -4.45 17.90
CA LYS A 29 -8.34 -4.46 18.86
C LYS A 29 -7.83 -3.06 19.19
N ASP A 30 -7.78 -2.20 18.20
CA ASP A 30 -7.15 -0.88 18.30
C ASP A 30 -8.03 0.19 17.63
N THR A 31 -8.23 1.29 18.34
CA THR A 31 -8.81 2.53 17.80
C THR A 31 -7.68 3.52 17.57
N ILE A 32 -7.62 4.07 16.36
CA ILE A 32 -6.63 5.06 15.93
C ILE A 32 -7.34 6.40 15.83
N GLU A 33 -7.00 7.31 16.74
CA GLU A 33 -7.56 8.66 16.80
C GLU A 33 -6.92 9.58 15.75
N ILE A 34 -7.74 10.13 14.86
CA ILE A 34 -7.34 11.07 13.82
C ILE A 34 -7.74 12.47 14.26
N VAL A 35 -6.75 13.22 14.74
CA VAL A 35 -6.88 14.62 15.14
C VAL A 35 -5.97 15.44 14.22
N PRO A 36 -6.52 16.12 13.20
CA PRO A 36 -5.73 16.92 12.26
C PRO A 36 -4.78 17.88 12.97
N ASN A 37 -3.48 17.75 12.68
CA ASN A 37 -2.42 18.64 13.17
C ASN A 37 -1.59 19.13 11.99
N GLU A 38 -1.63 20.44 11.75
CA GLU A 38 -0.95 21.07 10.62
C GLU A 38 0.53 21.42 10.93
N LYS A 39 1.03 21.08 12.13
CA LYS A 39 2.45 21.27 12.50
C LYS A 39 3.33 20.09 12.06
N PRO A 40 4.54 20.35 11.55
CA PRO A 40 5.49 19.29 11.24
C PRO A 40 6.04 18.66 12.52
N ILE A 41 6.52 17.42 12.40
CA ILE A 41 7.33 16.75 13.43
C ILE A 41 8.79 16.72 13.00
N ARG A 42 9.70 16.99 13.92
CA ARG A 42 11.15 16.91 13.67
C ARG A 42 11.59 15.45 13.62
N ILE A 43 12.51 15.11 12.73
CA ILE A 43 12.99 13.73 12.60
C ILE A 43 13.72 13.27 13.87
N THR A 44 14.38 14.18 14.60
CA THR A 44 15.07 13.84 15.85
C THR A 44 14.12 13.63 17.04
N ASP A 45 12.91 14.20 16.99
CA ASP A 45 11.84 13.89 17.95
C ASP A 45 11.20 12.54 17.60
N LEU A 46 11.00 12.28 16.30
CA LEU A 46 10.36 11.07 15.79
C LEU A 46 11.22 9.81 15.93
N ALA A 47 12.54 9.91 15.74
CA ALA A 47 13.43 8.77 15.55
C ALA A 47 14.64 8.75 16.49
N ASP A 48 14.98 7.56 16.99
CA ASP A 48 16.19 7.32 17.82
C ASP A 48 17.45 7.08 16.96
N THR A 49 17.28 6.55 15.76
CA THR A 49 18.36 6.28 14.82
C THR A 49 17.98 6.81 13.45
N ILE A 50 18.89 7.52 12.79
CA ILE A 50 18.68 8.09 11.46
C ILE A 50 19.90 7.72 10.60
N SER A 51 19.65 7.21 9.40
CA SER A 51 20.70 6.91 8.43
C SER A 51 20.22 7.23 7.01
N TYR A 52 21.14 7.72 6.19
CA TYR A 52 20.86 8.09 4.80
C TYR A 52 21.50 7.08 3.88
N ILE A 53 20.72 6.57 2.91
CA ILE A 53 21.20 5.63 1.89
C ILE A 53 21.18 6.37 0.56
N PHE A 54 22.38 6.61 0.05
CA PHE A 54 22.59 7.25 -1.24
C PHE A 54 22.56 6.18 -2.32
N LEU A 55 21.56 6.25 -3.21
CA LEU A 55 21.44 5.34 -4.32
C LEU A 55 22.44 5.72 -5.40
N GLU A 56 23.22 4.76 -5.88
CA GLU A 56 24.23 4.97 -6.90
C GLU A 56 23.61 5.56 -8.17
N GLU A 57 24.22 6.62 -8.69
CA GLU A 57 23.78 7.34 -9.87
C GLU A 57 24.71 7.06 -11.05
N ASN A 58 24.12 6.56 -12.13
CA ASN A 58 24.72 6.38 -13.44
C ASN A 58 23.61 6.38 -14.49
N LYS A 59 23.98 6.37 -15.78
CA LYS A 59 23.02 6.42 -16.90
C LYS A 59 21.92 5.33 -16.86
N ASN A 60 22.15 4.23 -16.16
CA ASN A 60 21.24 3.09 -16.05
C ASN A 60 20.49 3.02 -14.72
N SER A 61 20.83 3.85 -13.72
CA SER A 61 20.25 3.78 -12.37
C SER A 61 19.35 4.96 -12.01
N ILE A 62 19.22 5.95 -12.89
CA ILE A 62 18.32 7.10 -12.71
C ILE A 62 16.86 6.66 -12.92
N PHE A 63 16.01 6.92 -11.92
CA PHE A 63 14.56 6.72 -11.96
C PHE A 63 13.82 8.05 -11.85
N GLY A 64 12.58 8.10 -12.34
CA GLY A 64 11.77 9.33 -12.31
C GLY A 64 10.95 9.47 -11.02
N ASN A 65 10.29 8.41 -10.60
CA ASN A 65 9.48 8.39 -9.38
C ASN A 65 9.60 7.04 -8.65
N ILE A 66 9.34 7.03 -7.34
CA ILE A 66 9.18 5.82 -6.55
C ILE A 66 7.69 5.52 -6.41
N ASP A 67 7.10 4.82 -7.40
CA ASP A 67 5.69 4.42 -7.34
C ASP A 67 5.48 3.26 -6.34
N LYS A 68 6.50 2.43 -6.16
CA LYS A 68 6.55 1.37 -5.14
C LYS A 68 8.01 1.06 -4.81
N MET A 69 8.26 0.71 -3.54
CA MET A 69 9.55 0.19 -3.11
C MET A 69 9.36 -1.12 -2.35
N ILE A 70 10.21 -2.10 -2.65
CA ILE A 70 10.29 -3.36 -1.92
C ILE A 70 11.67 -3.45 -1.29
N TYR A 71 11.73 -3.39 0.03
CA TYR A 71 12.96 -3.58 0.79
C TYR A 71 13.09 -5.05 1.20
N THR A 72 14.12 -5.72 0.71
CA THR A 72 14.40 -7.13 1.02
C THR A 72 15.58 -7.22 1.98
N LYS A 73 15.94 -8.44 2.40
CA LYS A 73 17.11 -8.66 3.27
C LYS A 73 18.41 -8.06 2.70
N ASN A 74 18.57 -8.09 1.37
CA ASN A 74 19.84 -7.73 0.71
C ASN A 74 19.71 -6.61 -0.33
N ASN A 75 18.49 -6.36 -0.83
CA ASN A 75 18.25 -5.48 -1.97
C ASN A 75 17.11 -4.49 -1.72
N ILE A 76 17.25 -3.31 -2.33
CA ILE A 76 16.19 -2.32 -2.51
C ILE A 76 15.71 -2.46 -3.97
N ILE A 77 14.42 -2.67 -4.15
CA ILE A 77 13.79 -2.76 -5.48
C ILE A 77 12.86 -1.55 -5.62
N ILE A 78 13.21 -0.63 -6.52
CA ILE A 78 12.42 0.57 -6.83
C ILE A 78 11.64 0.31 -8.12
N ILE A 79 10.35 0.60 -8.10
CA ILE A 79 9.47 0.44 -9.24
C ILE A 79 8.98 1.82 -9.65
N ASP A 80 9.33 2.21 -10.87
CA ASP A 80 8.85 3.39 -11.55
C ASP A 80 7.96 2.92 -12.70
N LYS A 81 6.65 2.87 -12.45
CA LYS A 81 5.64 2.34 -13.36
C LYS A 81 5.34 3.31 -14.50
N HIS A 82 5.53 4.61 -14.27
CA HIS A 82 4.95 5.65 -15.12
C HIS A 82 5.97 6.44 -15.93
N ILE A 83 7.11 6.81 -15.35
CA ILE A 83 8.08 7.70 -16.00
C ILE A 83 9.08 6.87 -16.80
N THR A 84 9.88 6.06 -16.12
CA THR A 84 10.87 5.20 -16.79
C THR A 84 10.33 3.82 -17.13
N LYS A 85 9.13 3.45 -16.62
CA LYS A 85 8.49 2.14 -16.81
C LYS A 85 9.46 0.99 -16.54
N SER A 86 10.21 1.09 -15.46
CA SER A 86 11.37 0.28 -15.15
C SER A 86 11.37 -0.19 -13.70
N ILE A 87 12.11 -1.25 -13.43
CA ILE A 87 12.41 -1.73 -12.08
C ILE A 87 13.91 -1.62 -11.87
N PHE A 88 14.33 -0.95 -10.81
CA PHE A 88 15.71 -0.74 -10.45
C PHE A 88 16.04 -1.54 -9.19
N ILE A 89 17.20 -2.18 -9.20
CA ILE A 89 17.63 -3.09 -8.16
C ILE A 89 18.95 -2.56 -7.63
N PHE A 90 18.98 -2.30 -6.33
CA PHE A 90 20.15 -1.83 -5.60
C PHE A 90 20.44 -2.78 -4.45
N LYS A 91 21.68 -2.82 -3.98
CA LYS A 91 21.99 -3.35 -2.66
C LYS A 91 21.43 -2.42 -1.59
N ASN A 92 21.24 -2.94 -0.37
CA ASN A 92 20.78 -2.15 0.77
C ASN A 92 21.71 -0.98 1.18
N ASN A 93 22.96 -0.97 0.69
CA ASN A 93 23.89 0.16 0.86
C ASN A 93 23.83 1.19 -0.29
N GLY A 94 22.87 1.05 -1.21
CA GLY A 94 22.66 1.95 -2.33
C GLY A 94 23.45 1.65 -3.60
N LYS A 95 24.35 0.64 -3.61
CA LYS A 95 25.06 0.24 -4.83
C LYS A 95 24.08 -0.29 -5.88
N PHE A 96 24.15 0.22 -7.11
CA PHE A 96 23.31 -0.25 -8.20
C PHE A 96 23.71 -1.67 -8.62
N LEU A 97 22.71 -2.52 -8.82
CA LEU A 97 22.89 -3.88 -9.29
C LEU A 97 22.39 -4.04 -10.72
N ASN A 98 21.14 -3.63 -10.97
CA ASN A 98 20.53 -3.87 -12.26
C ASN A 98 19.25 -3.07 -12.52
N LYS A 99 18.82 -3.06 -13.78
CA LYS A 99 17.57 -2.47 -14.25
C LYS A 99 16.81 -3.47 -15.13
N ILE A 100 15.54 -3.69 -14.84
CA ILE A 100 14.60 -4.39 -15.73
C ILE A 100 13.80 -3.33 -16.46
N ASN A 101 14.10 -3.15 -17.75
CA ASN A 101 13.33 -2.31 -18.67
C ASN A 101 13.08 -3.11 -19.95
N ARG A 102 11.90 -3.73 -20.03
CA ARG A 102 11.54 -4.71 -21.07
C ARG A 102 10.15 -4.40 -21.65
N GLU A 103 9.92 -3.14 -22.03
CA GLU A 103 8.65 -2.73 -22.64
C GLU A 103 8.51 -3.34 -24.04
N GLY A 104 7.40 -4.04 -24.29
CA GLY A 104 7.15 -4.71 -25.56
C GLY A 104 6.09 -5.79 -25.49
N LYS A 105 6.07 -6.69 -26.49
CA LYS A 105 5.06 -7.76 -26.63
C LYS A 105 5.67 -9.16 -26.74
N GLY A 106 6.99 -9.27 -26.66
CA GLY A 106 7.71 -10.55 -26.68
C GLY A 106 7.50 -11.40 -25.43
N PRO A 107 8.02 -12.65 -25.42
CA PRO A 107 7.82 -13.59 -24.31
C PRO A 107 8.31 -13.08 -22.95
N GLY A 108 9.41 -12.33 -22.94
CA GLY A 108 10.00 -11.70 -21.74
C GLY A 108 9.91 -10.18 -21.77
N GLU A 109 8.78 -9.65 -22.24
CA GLU A 109 8.48 -8.22 -22.30
C GLU A 109 7.08 -7.95 -21.73
N TYR A 110 6.94 -6.83 -21.03
CA TYR A 110 5.67 -6.35 -20.50
C TYR A 110 5.15 -5.18 -21.33
N ILE A 111 3.83 -5.10 -21.50
CA ILE A 111 3.19 -3.96 -22.16
C ILE A 111 3.01 -2.82 -21.16
N ARG A 112 2.59 -3.13 -19.93
CA ARG A 112 2.44 -2.15 -18.84
C ARG A 112 2.67 -2.81 -17.50
N ILE A 113 3.41 -2.13 -16.62
CA ILE A 113 3.58 -2.59 -15.24
C ILE A 113 2.32 -2.20 -14.45
N GLY A 114 1.46 -3.17 -14.15
CA GLY A 114 0.30 -2.98 -13.28
C GLY A 114 0.71 -2.99 -11.80
N ASP A 115 1.32 -4.09 -11.37
CA ASP A 115 1.90 -4.21 -10.03
C ASP A 115 3.15 -5.09 -10.05
N VAL A 116 3.96 -4.99 -9.00
CA VAL A 116 5.20 -5.77 -8.84
C VAL A 116 5.25 -6.32 -7.43
N PHE A 117 5.64 -7.58 -7.30
CA PHE A 117 5.94 -8.19 -6.01
C PHE A 117 7.23 -8.99 -6.08
N TYR A 118 7.84 -9.19 -4.92
CA TYR A 118 9.03 -10.03 -4.77
C TYR A 118 8.63 -11.32 -4.06
N ASP A 119 8.86 -12.45 -4.71
CA ASP A 119 8.65 -13.77 -4.13
C ASP A 119 9.91 -14.23 -3.41
N ASN A 120 9.95 -14.01 -2.09
CA ASN A 120 11.04 -14.46 -1.22
C ASN A 120 11.34 -15.97 -1.32
N SER A 121 10.35 -16.81 -1.67
CA SER A 121 10.55 -18.26 -1.73
C SER A 121 11.28 -18.72 -2.99
N SER A 122 11.15 -17.99 -4.09
CA SER A 122 11.82 -18.29 -5.35
C SER A 122 12.94 -17.30 -5.71
N ASP A 123 13.10 -16.23 -4.93
CA ASP A 123 14.02 -15.11 -5.19
C ASP A 123 13.76 -14.45 -6.56
N LEU A 124 12.48 -14.25 -6.88
CA LEU A 124 12.04 -13.69 -8.16
C LEU A 124 11.25 -12.40 -7.98
N ILE A 125 11.54 -11.44 -8.85
CA ILE A 125 10.66 -10.30 -9.12
C ILE A 125 9.55 -10.79 -10.04
N VAL A 126 8.31 -10.54 -9.66
CA VAL A 126 7.14 -10.90 -10.44
C VAL A 126 6.38 -9.63 -10.82
N ILE A 127 6.28 -9.40 -12.12
CA ILE A 127 5.59 -8.26 -12.71
C ILE A 127 4.22 -8.72 -13.18
N TYR A 128 3.16 -8.08 -12.68
CA TYR A 128 1.83 -8.20 -13.26
C TYR A 128 1.70 -7.22 -14.43
N ASP A 129 1.54 -7.76 -15.64
CA ASP A 129 1.19 -6.99 -16.83
C ASP A 129 -0.33 -7.03 -17.02
N ASP A 130 -0.96 -5.91 -16.69
CA ASP A 130 -2.41 -5.76 -16.69
C ASP A 130 -3.01 -5.56 -18.09
N LYS A 131 -2.18 -5.34 -19.12
CA LYS A 131 -2.61 -5.29 -20.51
C LYS A 131 -2.59 -6.65 -21.17
N SER A 132 -1.61 -7.48 -20.83
CA SER A 132 -1.52 -8.86 -21.33
C SER A 132 -2.10 -9.92 -20.39
N TYR A 133 -2.64 -9.52 -19.24
CA TYR A 133 -3.24 -10.42 -18.23
C TYR A 133 -2.27 -11.53 -17.83
N SER A 134 -1.04 -11.14 -17.50
CA SER A 134 0.02 -12.12 -17.26
C SER A 134 0.96 -11.70 -16.15
N PHE A 135 1.63 -12.69 -15.59
CA PHE A 135 2.75 -12.52 -14.67
C PHE A 135 4.05 -12.87 -15.39
N LEU A 136 5.02 -11.98 -15.33
CA LEU A 136 6.37 -12.19 -15.83
C LEU A 136 7.33 -12.33 -14.65
N TYR A 137 8.19 -13.33 -14.70
CA TYR A 137 9.10 -13.69 -13.60
C TYR A 137 10.53 -13.39 -14.02
N TYR A 138 11.24 -12.63 -13.19
CA TYR A 138 12.63 -12.25 -13.42
C TYR A 138 13.48 -12.53 -12.18
N LYS A 139 14.73 -12.94 -12.39
CA LYS A 139 15.74 -12.92 -11.32
C LYS A 139 16.13 -11.48 -10.98
N LEU A 140 16.76 -11.29 -9.83
CA LEU A 140 17.42 -10.02 -9.49
C LEU A 140 18.53 -9.63 -10.49
N SER A 141 19.09 -10.62 -11.22
CA SER A 141 20.01 -10.40 -12.34
C SER A 141 19.32 -9.90 -13.61
N GLY A 142 18.01 -9.63 -13.59
CA GLY A 142 17.24 -9.15 -14.74
C GLY A 142 16.96 -10.22 -15.81
N GLU A 143 17.40 -11.45 -15.59
CA GLU A 143 17.12 -12.60 -16.45
C GLU A 143 15.64 -12.98 -16.37
N PHE A 144 14.98 -13.04 -17.52
CA PHE A 144 13.61 -13.52 -17.65
C PHE A 144 13.55 -15.05 -17.49
N ILE A 145 12.60 -15.52 -16.68
CA ILE A 145 12.43 -16.94 -16.37
C ILE A 145 11.23 -17.53 -17.08
N LYS A 146 10.06 -16.92 -16.92
CA LYS A 146 8.81 -17.41 -17.52
C LYS A 146 7.73 -16.35 -17.52
N LYS A 147 6.68 -16.63 -18.30
CA LYS A 147 5.42 -15.90 -18.33
C LYS A 147 4.27 -16.86 -18.03
N SER A 148 3.32 -16.45 -17.21
CA SER A 148 2.10 -17.21 -16.92
C SER A 148 0.88 -16.30 -17.01
N ASN A 149 -0.23 -16.80 -17.56
CA ASN A 149 -1.45 -16.00 -17.68
C ASN A 149 -2.26 -16.02 -16.39
N THR A 150 -3.06 -14.97 -16.20
CA THR A 150 -4.10 -14.90 -15.17
C THR A 150 -5.42 -14.48 -15.81
N SER A 151 -6.53 -14.92 -15.23
CA SER A 151 -7.86 -14.47 -15.63
C SER A 151 -8.36 -13.28 -14.81
N LEU A 152 -7.59 -12.85 -13.81
CA LEU A 152 -7.99 -11.81 -12.88
C LEU A 152 -7.59 -10.42 -13.35
N LEU A 153 -8.51 -9.48 -13.13
CA LEU A 153 -8.34 -8.04 -13.24
C LEU A 153 -8.24 -7.43 -11.85
N PHE A 154 -7.10 -6.84 -11.55
CA PHE A 154 -6.83 -6.22 -10.25
C PHE A 154 -5.83 -5.06 -10.37
N LEU A 155 -5.82 -4.21 -9.36
CA LEU A 155 -4.90 -3.07 -9.25
C LEU A 155 -3.67 -3.40 -8.41
N SER A 156 -3.88 -4.12 -7.30
CA SER A 156 -2.80 -4.50 -6.38
C SER A 156 -3.01 -5.92 -5.85
N MET A 157 -1.91 -6.53 -5.40
CA MET A 157 -1.91 -7.88 -4.85
C MET A 157 -0.95 -8.02 -3.68
N ALA A 158 -1.27 -8.91 -2.73
CA ALA A 158 -0.38 -9.35 -1.68
C ALA A 158 -0.42 -10.89 -1.52
N ARG A 159 0.74 -11.51 -1.23
CA ARG A 159 0.81 -12.95 -0.97
C ARG A 159 0.32 -13.26 0.45
N LEU A 160 -0.69 -14.11 0.56
CA LEU A 160 -1.28 -14.54 1.83
C LEU A 160 -0.59 -15.80 2.38
N SER A 161 -0.38 -16.80 1.53
CA SER A 161 0.28 -18.06 1.90
C SER A 161 0.78 -18.77 0.64
N ASN A 162 1.15 -20.05 0.75
CA ASN A 162 1.55 -20.83 -0.41
C ASN A 162 0.39 -20.92 -1.42
N ASN A 163 0.64 -20.50 -2.67
CA ASN A 163 -0.33 -20.47 -3.76
C ASN A 163 -1.65 -19.72 -3.46
N LYS A 164 -1.67 -18.79 -2.50
CA LYS A 164 -2.84 -17.94 -2.21
C LYS A 164 -2.43 -16.48 -2.07
N TYR A 165 -3.20 -15.63 -2.72
CA TYR A 165 -2.96 -14.20 -2.83
C TYR A 165 -4.27 -13.44 -2.60
N VAL A 166 -4.15 -12.26 -2.01
CA VAL A 166 -5.24 -11.29 -1.88
C VAL A 166 -5.10 -10.30 -3.02
N PHE A 167 -6.19 -10.07 -3.74
CA PHE A 167 -6.27 -9.16 -4.87
C PHE A 167 -7.26 -8.06 -4.57
N HIS A 168 -6.87 -6.84 -4.90
CA HIS A 168 -7.75 -5.69 -4.84
C HIS A 168 -8.14 -5.29 -6.26
N THR A 169 -9.43 -5.43 -6.55
CA THR A 169 -9.96 -5.28 -7.91
C THR A 169 -10.26 -3.84 -8.28
N ASN A 170 -10.27 -2.90 -7.33
CA ASN A 170 -10.71 -1.52 -7.55
C ASN A 170 -12.02 -1.45 -8.36
N LYS A 171 -13.01 -2.19 -7.86
CA LYS A 171 -14.33 -2.34 -8.49
C LYS A 171 -14.31 -2.82 -9.96
N MET A 172 -13.26 -3.53 -10.39
CA MET A 172 -13.22 -4.18 -11.70
C MET A 172 -14.02 -5.48 -11.68
N ILE A 173 -14.86 -5.67 -12.71
CA ILE A 173 -15.70 -6.87 -12.82
C ILE A 173 -14.83 -8.02 -13.33
N ASN A 174 -14.68 -9.03 -12.49
CA ASN A 174 -14.02 -10.28 -12.82
C ASN A 174 -15.04 -11.32 -13.31
N LYS A 175 -14.57 -12.44 -13.86
CA LYS A 175 -15.41 -13.56 -14.29
C LYS A 175 -14.86 -14.88 -13.79
N GLU A 176 -15.75 -15.77 -13.37
CA GLU A 176 -15.41 -17.15 -13.00
C GLU A 176 -16.48 -18.07 -13.57
N ASN A 177 -16.10 -19.04 -14.40
CA ASN A 177 -17.03 -19.97 -15.06
C ASN A 177 -18.22 -19.27 -15.75
N GLY A 178 -17.93 -18.16 -16.44
CA GLY A 178 -18.93 -17.34 -17.14
C GLY A 178 -19.77 -16.41 -16.25
N LYS A 179 -19.66 -16.51 -14.91
CA LYS A 179 -20.42 -15.68 -13.96
C LYS A 179 -19.62 -14.44 -13.54
N LEU A 180 -20.30 -13.31 -13.43
CA LEU A 180 -19.69 -12.06 -12.99
C LEU A 180 -19.32 -12.11 -11.51
N VAL A 181 -18.10 -11.71 -11.19
CA VAL A 181 -17.58 -11.52 -9.82
C VAL A 181 -17.41 -10.02 -9.59
N LYS A 182 -18.22 -9.48 -8.66
CA LYS A 182 -18.32 -8.04 -8.35
C LYS A 182 -17.93 -7.78 -6.90
N HIS A 183 -16.72 -8.18 -6.52
CA HIS A 183 -16.19 -8.07 -5.16
C HIS A 183 -14.86 -7.36 -5.21
N ASP A 184 -14.67 -6.42 -4.30
CA ASP A 184 -13.52 -5.53 -4.34
C ASP A 184 -12.23 -6.22 -3.90
N ILE A 185 -12.36 -7.19 -2.98
CA ILE A 185 -11.27 -8.01 -2.49
C ILE A 185 -11.54 -9.48 -2.80
N LEU A 186 -10.56 -10.14 -3.43
CA LEU A 186 -10.62 -11.56 -3.79
C LEU A 186 -9.44 -12.30 -3.17
N ILE A 187 -9.66 -13.54 -2.74
CA ILE A 187 -8.56 -14.47 -2.41
C ILE A 187 -8.55 -15.58 -3.45
N SER A 188 -7.45 -15.70 -4.18
CA SER A 188 -7.28 -16.62 -5.30
C SER A 188 -5.84 -17.11 -5.39
N ASN A 189 -5.61 -18.16 -6.18
CA ASN A 189 -4.28 -18.42 -6.73
C ASN A 189 -4.00 -17.48 -7.93
N LEU A 190 -2.80 -17.57 -8.51
CA LEU A 190 -2.40 -16.70 -9.63
C LEU A 190 -3.12 -17.04 -10.95
N SER A 191 -3.65 -18.25 -11.14
CA SER A 191 -4.42 -18.60 -12.35
C SER A 191 -5.83 -18.00 -12.35
N GLY A 192 -6.37 -17.69 -11.17
CA GLY A 192 -7.67 -17.04 -10.99
C GLY A 192 -8.77 -17.93 -10.42
N GLU A 193 -8.40 -19.01 -9.73
CA GLU A 193 -9.35 -19.84 -8.98
C GLU A 193 -9.72 -19.17 -7.65
N ILE A 194 -10.90 -18.55 -7.60
CA ILE A 194 -11.30 -17.68 -6.49
C ILE A 194 -11.88 -18.50 -5.34
N SER A 195 -11.13 -18.53 -4.24
CA SER A 195 -11.52 -19.20 -3.00
C SER A 195 -12.39 -18.36 -2.08
N GLN A 196 -12.18 -17.03 -1.99
CA GLN A 196 -12.95 -16.14 -1.12
C GLN A 196 -13.22 -14.79 -1.78
N ARG A 197 -14.31 -14.13 -1.37
CA ARG A 197 -14.85 -12.91 -1.98
C ARG A 197 -15.34 -11.98 -0.87
N TYR A 198 -14.88 -10.73 -0.86
CA TYR A 198 -15.24 -9.74 0.14
C TYR A 198 -15.62 -8.40 -0.49
N PHE A 199 -16.47 -7.63 0.20
CA PHE A 199 -16.93 -6.31 -0.21
C PHE A 199 -17.57 -6.30 -1.60
N LYS A 200 -18.77 -6.85 -1.70
CA LYS A 200 -19.57 -6.78 -2.93
C LYS A 200 -19.88 -5.32 -3.25
N PHE A 201 -19.63 -4.90 -4.48
CA PHE A 201 -19.93 -3.53 -4.94
C PHE A 201 -21.06 -3.52 -5.97
N ASP A 202 -21.77 -2.39 -6.07
CA ASP A 202 -22.68 -2.11 -7.18
C ASP A 202 -21.88 -1.49 -8.33
N PRO A 203 -21.87 -2.10 -9.54
CA PRO A 203 -21.22 -1.51 -10.72
C PRO A 203 -21.61 -0.06 -11.02
N LYS A 204 -22.83 0.37 -10.63
CA LYS A 204 -23.29 1.75 -10.83
C LYS A 204 -22.51 2.78 -10.01
N GLN A 205 -21.83 2.37 -8.94
CA GLN A 205 -21.00 3.28 -8.12
C GLN A 205 -19.72 3.71 -8.84
N LYS A 206 -19.32 3.02 -9.91
CA LYS A 206 -18.17 3.41 -10.74
C LYS A 206 -18.65 4.36 -11.84
N THR A 207 -18.42 5.65 -11.65
CA THR A 207 -18.73 6.68 -12.65
C THR A 207 -17.46 7.18 -13.34
N ASN A 208 -17.40 7.05 -14.67
CA ASN A 208 -16.35 7.55 -15.56
C ASN A 208 -14.93 6.94 -15.37
N ASN A 209 -13.96 7.40 -16.19
CA ASN A 209 -12.54 7.02 -16.20
C ASN A 209 -11.75 7.43 -14.94
N ILE A 210 -12.44 7.81 -13.87
CA ILE A 210 -11.79 8.31 -12.66
C ILE A 210 -11.93 7.27 -11.55
N SER A 211 -10.88 6.47 -11.36
CA SER A 211 -10.75 5.59 -10.21
C SER A 211 -9.94 6.30 -9.13
N TYR A 212 -10.60 6.77 -8.07
CA TYR A 212 -9.92 7.18 -6.84
C TYR A 212 -9.74 5.97 -5.95
N ASP A 213 -8.51 5.76 -5.51
CA ASP A 213 -8.18 4.71 -4.56
C ASP A 213 -6.99 5.12 -3.70
N LEU A 214 -6.69 4.31 -2.68
CA LEU A 214 -5.51 4.47 -1.85
C LEU A 214 -4.25 4.10 -2.63
N SER A 215 -3.13 4.73 -2.26
CA SER A 215 -1.84 4.36 -2.82
C SER A 215 -1.42 2.96 -2.37
N THR A 216 -1.77 2.59 -1.13
CA THR A 216 -1.40 1.30 -0.52
C THR A 216 -2.59 0.60 0.14
N VAL A 217 -3.26 -0.26 -0.61
CA VAL A 217 -4.40 -1.05 -0.06
C VAL A 217 -3.97 -2.22 0.82
N PHE A 218 -2.78 -2.76 0.59
CA PHE A 218 -2.28 -3.94 1.30
C PHE A 218 -0.99 -3.66 2.06
N ASN A 219 -1.00 -3.97 3.34
CA ASN A 219 0.16 -3.90 4.21
C ASN A 219 0.39 -5.26 4.88
N LYS A 220 1.64 -5.75 4.89
CA LYS A 220 1.96 -7.04 5.53
C LYS A 220 2.28 -6.80 7.00
N LEU A 221 1.64 -7.55 7.89
CA LEU A 221 1.91 -7.57 9.33
C LEU A 221 2.11 -9.02 9.78
N ASN A 222 3.36 -9.42 9.99
CA ASN A 222 3.74 -10.83 10.16
C ASN A 222 3.24 -11.67 8.97
N GLU A 223 2.49 -12.75 9.21
CA GLU A 223 1.89 -13.59 8.15
C GLU A 223 0.52 -13.10 7.68
N ASN A 224 0.01 -12.01 8.25
CA ASN A 224 -1.31 -11.47 7.93
C ASN A 224 -1.21 -10.30 6.95
N ILE A 225 -2.31 -10.04 6.25
CA ILE A 225 -2.45 -8.88 5.36
C ILE A 225 -3.47 -7.92 5.96
N ILE A 226 -3.05 -6.70 6.23
CA ILE A 226 -3.95 -5.60 6.54
C ILE A 226 -4.46 -5.02 5.23
N VAL A 227 -5.79 -4.91 5.13
CA VAL A 227 -6.52 -4.31 4.02
C VAL A 227 -7.16 -3.02 4.49
N THR A 228 -6.80 -1.94 3.82
CA THR A 228 -7.39 -0.60 4.04
C THR A 228 -8.20 -0.21 2.82
N LYS A 229 -9.38 0.37 3.03
CA LYS A 229 -10.30 0.74 1.96
C LYS A 229 -10.62 2.22 2.06
N LEU A 230 -10.59 2.90 0.92
CA LEU A 230 -10.98 4.30 0.84
C LEU A 230 -12.42 4.49 1.36
N PHE A 231 -12.58 5.43 2.30
CA PHE A 231 -13.84 5.76 2.99
C PHE A 231 -14.42 4.64 3.87
N ASP A 232 -13.72 3.56 4.15
CA ASP A 232 -14.09 2.67 5.23
C ASP A 232 -13.46 3.21 6.52
N ASN A 233 -14.18 3.26 7.65
CA ASN A 233 -13.54 3.62 8.94
C ASN A 233 -12.84 2.41 9.57
N TYR A 234 -12.85 1.26 8.89
CA TYR A 234 -12.19 0.05 9.35
C TYR A 234 -11.09 -0.37 8.40
N SER A 235 -9.96 -0.77 8.97
CA SER A 235 -9.03 -1.69 8.29
C SER A 235 -9.27 -3.11 8.77
N TYR A 236 -9.05 -4.06 7.88
CA TYR A 236 -9.34 -5.46 8.09
C TYR A 236 -8.05 -6.28 8.04
N GLU A 237 -7.95 -7.31 8.86
CA GLU A 237 -6.90 -8.31 8.78
C GLU A 237 -7.42 -9.52 7.98
N ILE A 238 -6.63 -9.98 7.01
CA ILE A 238 -6.83 -11.23 6.28
C ILE A 238 -5.73 -12.20 6.69
N ASN A 239 -6.15 -13.38 7.12
CA ASN A 239 -5.29 -14.54 7.36
C ASN A 239 -5.91 -15.79 6.71
N ILE A 240 -5.37 -16.98 6.99
CA ILE A 240 -5.86 -18.24 6.42
C ILE A 240 -7.33 -18.55 6.77
N ASN A 241 -7.83 -18.03 7.89
CA ASN A 241 -9.19 -18.24 8.38
C ASN A 241 -10.21 -17.27 7.77
N GLY A 242 -9.76 -16.22 7.11
CA GLY A 242 -10.62 -15.23 6.45
C GLY A 242 -10.30 -13.80 6.88
N LEU A 243 -11.31 -12.93 6.74
CA LEU A 243 -11.21 -11.49 6.97
C LEU A 243 -11.93 -11.09 8.27
N THR A 244 -11.26 -10.32 9.12
CA THR A 244 -11.82 -9.76 10.36
C THR A 244 -11.45 -8.28 10.52
N PRO A 245 -12.31 -7.41 11.08
CA PRO A 245 -11.94 -6.03 11.42
C PRO A 245 -10.76 -6.01 12.39
N ARG A 246 -9.81 -5.08 12.20
CA ARG A 246 -8.60 -4.99 13.01
C ARG A 246 -8.43 -3.61 13.65
N PHE A 247 -8.58 -2.56 12.85
CA PHE A 247 -8.43 -1.17 13.28
C PHE A 247 -9.72 -0.41 13.05
N PHE A 248 -10.10 0.45 14.00
CA PHE A 248 -11.11 1.48 13.81
C PHE A 248 -10.44 2.84 13.76
N TRP A 249 -10.70 3.59 12.69
CA TRP A 249 -10.16 4.91 12.44
C TRP A 249 -11.17 5.96 12.87
N ASN A 250 -10.93 6.57 14.03
CA ASN A 250 -11.83 7.52 14.62
C ASN A 250 -11.45 8.94 14.20
N TYR A 251 -12.28 9.54 13.35
CA TYR A 251 -12.11 10.93 12.90
C TYR A 251 -12.89 11.94 13.74
N GLY A 252 -13.61 11.50 14.77
CA GLY A 252 -14.52 12.33 15.54
C GLY A 252 -15.46 13.16 14.65
N GLU A 253 -15.67 14.41 15.03
CA GLU A 253 -16.53 15.37 14.29
C GLU A 253 -15.94 15.81 12.94
N LYS A 254 -14.66 15.53 12.68
CA LYS A 254 -14.01 15.85 11.40
C LYS A 254 -14.25 14.75 10.37
N GLY A 255 -14.81 13.60 10.73
CA GLY A 255 -15.03 12.51 9.79
C GLY A 255 -16.02 12.84 8.67
N LEU A 256 -15.77 12.30 7.48
CA LEU A 256 -16.73 12.34 6.38
C LEU A 256 -17.97 11.48 6.71
N ASN A 257 -19.18 12.05 6.59
CA ASN A 257 -20.45 11.33 6.84
C ASN A 257 -20.58 10.09 5.92
N ILE A 258 -21.09 8.98 6.46
CA ILE A 258 -21.34 7.71 5.76
C ILE A 258 -22.22 7.88 4.51
N ASP A 259 -23.19 8.79 4.54
CA ASP A 259 -24.10 9.04 3.42
C ASP A 259 -23.35 9.52 2.19
N TYR A 260 -22.27 10.30 2.37
CA TYR A 260 -21.46 10.74 1.25
C TYR A 260 -20.78 9.56 0.55
N ARG A 261 -20.34 8.54 1.29
CA ARG A 261 -19.53 7.42 0.79
C ARG A 261 -20.27 6.52 -0.18
N ASN A 262 -21.61 6.58 -0.17
CA ASN A 262 -22.47 5.85 -1.08
C ASN A 262 -22.74 6.61 -2.39
N LYS A 263 -22.20 7.82 -2.54
CA LYS A 263 -22.35 8.64 -3.74
C LYS A 263 -21.42 8.21 -4.88
N PRO A 264 -21.72 8.59 -6.13
CA PRO A 264 -20.81 8.42 -7.26
C PRO A 264 -19.41 9.00 -7.02
N SER A 265 -18.37 8.35 -7.56
CA SER A 265 -16.98 8.78 -7.39
C SER A 265 -16.72 10.24 -7.80
N SER A 266 -17.42 10.73 -8.84
CA SER A 266 -17.28 12.13 -9.30
C SER A 266 -17.80 13.16 -8.29
N GLU A 267 -18.87 12.82 -7.58
CA GLU A 267 -19.44 13.71 -6.56
C GLU A 267 -18.56 13.72 -5.31
N ILE A 268 -18.08 12.54 -4.91
CA ILE A 268 -17.08 12.43 -3.85
C ILE A 268 -15.87 13.30 -4.17
N TYR A 269 -15.26 13.14 -5.34
CA TYR A 269 -14.06 13.92 -5.69
C TYR A 269 -14.26 15.42 -5.56
N LYS A 270 -15.38 15.95 -6.08
CA LYS A 270 -15.70 17.37 -5.97
C LYS A 270 -15.67 17.82 -4.51
N ILE A 271 -16.32 17.08 -3.61
CA ILE A 271 -16.33 17.36 -2.17
C ILE A 271 -14.91 17.35 -1.59
N LEU A 272 -14.09 16.35 -1.94
CA LEU A 272 -12.73 16.22 -1.40
C LEU A 272 -11.77 17.31 -1.90
N THR A 273 -12.07 17.91 -3.05
CA THR A 273 -11.28 19.01 -3.62
C THR A 273 -11.76 20.40 -3.22
N GLU A 274 -12.93 20.51 -2.60
CA GLU A 274 -13.41 21.75 -2.00
C GLU A 274 -12.74 21.95 -0.64
N ASP A 275 -12.43 23.19 -0.27
CA ASP A 275 -11.87 23.51 1.04
C ASP A 275 -12.96 23.34 2.11
N ASN A 276 -13.03 22.13 2.68
CA ASN A 276 -14.04 21.71 3.64
C ASN A 276 -13.42 21.55 5.05
N LYS A 277 -14.20 21.08 6.02
CA LYS A 277 -13.73 20.87 7.41
C LYS A 277 -13.44 19.39 7.74
N PHE A 278 -13.40 18.51 6.74
CA PHE A 278 -13.37 17.06 6.92
C PHE A 278 -11.96 16.48 6.84
N ALA A 279 -11.77 15.38 7.56
CA ALA A 279 -10.66 14.46 7.44
C ALA A 279 -11.17 13.10 6.95
N PHE A 280 -10.42 12.46 6.05
CA PHE A 280 -10.88 11.26 5.35
C PHE A 280 -9.74 10.50 4.67
N GLY A 281 -10.04 9.28 4.22
CA GLY A 281 -9.20 8.51 3.31
C GLY A 281 -7.84 8.18 3.90
N HIS A 282 -7.81 7.53 5.06
CA HIS A 282 -6.55 7.07 5.62
C HIS A 282 -5.90 6.02 4.72
N ASP A 283 -4.58 6.10 4.62
CA ASP A 283 -3.74 5.13 3.94
C ASP A 283 -2.63 4.69 4.90
N ILE A 284 -2.47 3.40 5.13
CA ILE A 284 -1.35 2.89 5.93
C ILE A 284 -0.14 2.86 5.01
N THR A 285 0.84 3.72 5.26
CA THR A 285 2.02 3.85 4.41
C THR A 285 3.11 2.86 4.81
N ALA A 286 3.18 2.49 6.10
CA ALA A 286 4.07 1.46 6.62
C ALA A 286 3.56 0.91 7.96
N ILE A 287 3.84 -0.36 8.24
CA ILE A 287 3.44 -1.01 9.50
C ILE A 287 4.53 -1.95 10.02
N THR A 288 4.69 -1.98 11.34
CA THR A 288 5.50 -2.96 12.08
C THR A 288 4.66 -3.60 13.17
N ASN A 289 5.27 -4.46 14.01
CA ASN A 289 4.60 -4.99 15.19
C ASN A 289 4.35 -3.95 16.29
N ASP A 290 5.04 -2.81 16.23
CA ASP A 290 5.02 -1.79 17.28
C ASP A 290 4.30 -0.50 16.84
N TYR A 291 4.36 -0.16 15.55
CA TYR A 291 3.85 1.11 15.03
C TYR A 291 3.12 0.98 13.70
N ILE A 292 2.17 1.89 13.48
CA ILE A 292 1.54 2.17 12.17
C ILE A 292 1.91 3.60 11.78
N PHE A 293 2.46 3.78 10.58
CA PHE A 293 2.43 5.06 9.89
C PHE A 293 1.28 5.11 8.92
N PHE A 294 0.63 6.27 8.88
CA PHE A 294 -0.48 6.49 7.98
C PHE A 294 -0.51 7.93 7.48
N SER A 295 -1.25 8.14 6.39
CA SER A 295 -1.60 9.44 5.85
C SER A 295 -3.11 9.60 5.77
N TYR A 296 -3.62 10.82 5.67
CA TYR A 296 -5.03 11.10 5.41
C TYR A 296 -5.21 12.51 4.82
N GLY A 297 -6.31 12.73 4.11
CA GLY A 297 -6.66 14.07 3.62
C GLY A 297 -7.30 14.92 4.71
N TYR A 298 -7.04 16.23 4.70
CA TYR A 298 -7.71 17.18 5.59
C TYR A 298 -8.07 18.49 4.86
N LYS A 299 -9.32 18.94 4.97
CA LYS A 299 -9.88 20.05 4.18
C LYS A 299 -9.88 19.71 2.68
N ASN A 300 -8.84 20.10 1.95
CA ASN A 300 -8.68 19.86 0.52
C ASN A 300 -7.67 18.71 0.29
N PHE A 301 -8.14 17.56 -0.16
CA PHE A 301 -7.31 16.38 -0.40
C PHE A 301 -6.15 16.64 -1.36
N ALA A 302 -6.36 17.47 -2.38
CA ALA A 302 -5.34 17.75 -3.38
C ALA A 302 -4.23 18.68 -2.87
N LYS A 303 -4.43 19.33 -1.72
CA LYS A 303 -3.49 20.33 -1.17
C LYS A 303 -2.95 19.97 0.21
N ASN A 304 -3.73 19.24 1.00
CA ASN A 304 -3.49 19.02 2.42
C ASN A 304 -3.60 17.53 2.75
N GLN A 305 -2.47 16.84 2.62
CA GLN A 305 -2.29 15.50 3.15
C GLN A 305 -1.52 15.62 4.47
N LEU A 306 -2.08 15.03 5.53
CA LEU A 306 -1.44 14.94 6.84
C LEU A 306 -0.97 13.52 7.06
N GLY A 307 -0.05 13.36 8.01
CA GLY A 307 0.49 12.09 8.46
C GLY A 307 0.16 11.81 9.92
N GLY A 308 0.40 10.58 10.32
CA GLY A 308 0.45 10.22 11.72
C GLY A 308 1.17 8.92 11.98
N VAL A 309 1.52 8.72 13.25
CA VAL A 309 2.08 7.47 13.76
C VAL A 309 1.27 7.01 14.97
N TYR A 310 0.88 5.75 14.97
CA TYR A 310 0.20 5.09 16.07
C TYR A 310 1.12 4.06 16.72
N ALA A 311 1.20 4.04 18.04
CA ALA A 311 1.96 3.05 18.81
C ALA A 311 1.03 2.02 19.47
N PHE A 312 1.18 0.74 19.12
CA PHE A 312 0.31 -0.33 19.64
C PHE A 312 0.40 -0.49 21.16
N ASN A 313 1.62 -0.44 21.70
CA ASN A 313 1.87 -0.65 23.13
C ASN A 313 1.32 0.50 24.01
N LYS A 314 1.29 1.72 23.48
CA LYS A 314 0.81 2.92 24.18
C LYS A 314 -0.63 3.27 23.85
N LYS A 315 -1.19 2.69 22.78
CA LYS A 315 -2.50 3.02 22.20
C LYS A 315 -2.66 4.52 21.96
N MET A 316 -1.60 5.16 21.48
CA MET A 316 -1.56 6.61 21.28
C MET A 316 -1.18 6.94 19.84
N THR A 317 -1.85 7.95 19.29
CA THR A 317 -1.60 8.49 17.95
C THR A 317 -0.95 9.86 18.06
N ILE A 318 0.04 10.12 17.22
CA ILE A 318 0.58 11.46 16.99
C ILE A 318 0.31 11.83 15.54
N ASN A 319 -0.38 12.94 15.32
CA ASN A 319 -0.70 13.47 14.00
C ASN A 319 0.22 14.66 13.70
N PHE A 320 0.60 14.85 12.44
CA PHE A 320 1.51 15.91 11.99
C PHE A 320 1.29 16.22 10.50
N SER A 321 1.75 17.38 10.03
CA SER A 321 1.64 17.73 8.60
C SER A 321 2.70 17.10 7.73
N SER A 322 3.93 17.02 8.23
CA SER A 322 5.06 16.43 7.52
C SER A 322 6.16 16.03 8.50
N ILE A 323 7.10 15.21 8.03
CA ILE A 323 8.34 14.92 8.75
C ILE A 323 9.39 15.91 8.23
N PHE A 324 9.95 16.69 9.12
CA PHE A 324 10.99 17.67 8.81
C PHE A 324 12.34 17.17 9.31
N ASP A 325 13.31 17.11 8.41
CA ASP A 325 14.71 16.83 8.70
C ASP A 325 15.45 18.13 8.97
N GLU A 326 15.48 18.55 10.23
CA GLU A 326 16.21 19.76 10.62
C GLU A 326 17.75 19.61 10.53
N LEU A 327 18.27 18.38 10.43
CA LEU A 327 19.71 18.15 10.27
C LEU A 327 20.18 18.61 8.89
N ASN A 328 19.30 18.45 7.89
CA ASN A 328 19.57 18.80 6.49
C ASN A 328 18.73 19.98 5.97
N ASN A 329 17.75 20.45 6.75
CA ASN A 329 16.79 21.51 6.38
C ASN A 329 15.91 21.14 5.17
N CYS A 330 15.30 19.95 5.22
CA CYS A 330 14.40 19.47 4.16
C CYS A 330 13.23 18.64 4.71
N HIS A 331 12.22 18.39 3.88
CA HIS A 331 11.12 17.49 4.24
C HIS A 331 11.41 16.07 3.77
N ILE A 332 10.99 15.10 4.58
CA ILE A 332 11.06 13.68 4.28
C ILE A 332 9.64 13.18 3.98
N SER A 333 9.50 12.29 3.00
CA SER A 333 8.24 11.59 2.78
C SER A 333 7.81 10.76 4.00
N LEU A 334 6.50 10.47 4.11
CA LEU A 334 6.04 9.39 4.98
C LEU A 334 6.70 8.07 4.56
N PRO A 335 6.93 7.13 5.49
CA PRO A 335 7.63 5.90 5.16
C PRO A 335 6.81 5.08 4.18
N ILE A 336 7.47 4.59 3.13
CA ILE A 336 6.86 3.83 2.04
C ILE A 336 6.94 2.31 2.27
N CYS A 337 7.86 1.87 3.13
CA CYS A 337 7.96 0.48 3.55
C CYS A 337 8.76 0.34 4.86
N THR A 338 8.92 -0.89 5.31
CA THR A 338 9.77 -1.27 6.44
C THR A 338 10.82 -2.29 6.01
N ASP A 339 11.96 -2.32 6.71
CA ASP A 339 12.91 -3.42 6.59
C ASP A 339 12.60 -4.56 7.57
N ALA A 340 13.33 -5.68 7.43
CA ALA A 340 13.14 -6.85 8.28
C ALA A 340 13.45 -6.62 9.77
N ASN A 341 14.12 -5.53 10.12
CA ASN A 341 14.45 -5.18 11.51
C ASN A 341 13.46 -4.16 12.10
N GLY A 342 12.38 -3.84 11.37
CA GLY A 342 11.37 -2.87 11.79
C GLY A 342 11.81 -1.41 11.66
N ASN A 343 12.85 -1.12 10.86
CA ASN A 343 13.17 0.25 10.49
C ASN A 343 12.20 0.72 9.41
N PHE A 344 11.77 1.98 9.52
CA PHE A 344 10.99 2.68 8.52
C PHE A 344 11.92 3.25 7.45
N ILE A 345 11.49 3.16 6.19
CA ILE A 345 12.19 3.72 5.05
C ILE A 345 11.32 4.80 4.42
N SER A 346 11.78 6.04 4.51
CA SER A 346 11.26 7.19 3.76
C SER A 346 12.26 7.62 2.70
N PHE A 347 11.96 8.69 1.96
CA PHE A 347 12.90 9.28 1.01
C PHE A 347 12.81 10.81 1.00
N ILE A 348 13.90 11.43 0.56
CA ILE A 348 14.01 12.85 0.26
C ILE A 348 14.11 12.98 -1.26
N GLU A 349 13.18 13.71 -1.86
CA GLU A 349 13.22 14.02 -3.29
C GLU A 349 14.20 15.16 -3.54
N LEU A 350 15.16 14.94 -4.44
CA LEU A 350 16.21 15.91 -4.76
C LEU A 350 15.90 16.61 -6.09
N ASN A 351 14.98 17.57 -6.02
CA ASN A 351 14.72 18.54 -7.08
C ASN A 351 15.40 19.88 -6.76
N GLU A 352 15.48 20.78 -7.75
CA GLU A 352 16.17 22.09 -7.61
C GLU A 352 15.67 22.88 -6.39
N GLU A 353 14.36 22.87 -6.14
CA GLU A 353 13.76 23.58 -5.01
C GLU A 353 14.23 23.00 -3.66
N ASN A 354 14.18 21.67 -3.49
CA ASN A 354 14.59 21.03 -2.25
C ASN A 354 16.10 21.18 -2.02
N ILE A 355 16.91 21.05 -3.07
CA ILE A 355 18.37 21.21 -2.99
C ILE A 355 18.72 22.63 -2.54
N SER A 356 18.03 23.65 -3.08
CA SER A 356 18.28 25.06 -2.72
C SER A 356 18.02 25.38 -1.24
N LYS A 357 17.21 24.56 -0.56
CA LYS A 357 16.87 24.72 0.86
C LYS A 357 17.81 23.95 1.78
N LEU A 358 18.62 23.03 1.26
CA LEU A 358 19.49 22.22 2.11
C LEU A 358 20.51 23.10 2.85
N LYS A 359 20.81 22.72 4.09
CA LYS A 359 21.83 23.41 4.89
C LYS A 359 23.22 23.21 4.27
N GLU A 360 23.98 24.29 4.09
CA GLU A 360 25.26 24.29 3.36
C GLU A 360 26.25 23.23 3.87
N ASP A 361 26.45 23.14 5.18
CA ASP A 361 27.36 22.17 5.82
C ASP A 361 26.74 20.79 6.09
N SER A 362 25.55 20.52 5.55
CA SER A 362 24.86 19.25 5.81
C SER A 362 25.54 18.07 5.13
N GLN A 363 25.34 16.87 5.70
CA GLN A 363 25.80 15.62 5.08
C GLN A 363 25.25 15.46 3.65
N LEU A 364 24.00 15.86 3.44
CA LEU A 364 23.34 15.81 2.13
C LEU A 364 24.01 16.77 1.13
N MET A 365 24.28 18.01 1.51
CA MET A 365 24.97 18.96 0.62
C MET A 365 26.38 18.52 0.27
N ASN A 366 27.14 18.05 1.26
CA ASN A 366 28.48 17.51 1.03
C ASN A 366 28.46 16.34 0.02
N TYR A 367 27.47 15.44 0.13
CA TYR A 367 27.30 14.36 -0.83
C TYR A 367 26.99 14.90 -2.23
N ILE A 368 26.00 15.79 -2.37
CA ILE A 368 25.57 16.35 -3.66
C ILE A 368 26.75 17.07 -4.36
N GLN A 369 27.52 17.87 -3.63
CA GLN A 369 28.69 18.58 -4.16
C GLN A 369 29.78 17.60 -4.62
N SER A 370 30.01 16.51 -3.89
CA SER A 370 31.03 15.52 -4.24
C SER A 370 30.75 14.77 -5.55
N LYS A 371 29.49 14.72 -5.99
CA LYS A 371 29.08 13.95 -7.17
C LYS A 371 29.09 14.74 -8.47
N GLY A 372 29.05 16.07 -8.42
CA GLY A 372 28.93 16.92 -9.61
C GLY A 372 27.57 16.73 -10.27
N ILE A 373 26.65 17.65 -10.00
CA ILE A 373 25.20 17.55 -10.32
C ILE A 373 24.95 17.04 -11.75
N TYR A 374 24.18 15.94 -11.89
CA TYR A 374 23.10 15.76 -12.88
C TYR A 374 22.20 14.53 -12.52
N GLY A 375 20.89 14.75 -12.30
CA GLY A 375 19.87 13.68 -12.32
C GLY A 375 19.74 12.84 -11.03
N ILE A 376 19.63 13.51 -9.88
CA ILE A 376 19.82 12.90 -8.56
C ILE A 376 18.66 11.96 -8.19
N ASN A 377 18.98 10.69 -7.96
CA ASN A 377 18.06 9.73 -7.36
C ASN A 377 17.65 10.21 -5.96
N SER A 378 16.41 9.92 -5.54
CA SER A 378 15.99 10.22 -4.16
C SER A 378 16.93 9.58 -3.14
N ILE A 379 17.22 10.30 -2.05
CA ILE A 379 17.98 9.73 -0.93
C ILE A 379 17.00 9.00 -0.03
N LEU A 380 17.29 7.74 0.33
CA LEU A 380 16.45 7.05 1.28
C LEU A 380 16.85 7.42 2.71
N VAL A 381 15.86 7.64 3.56
CA VAL A 381 16.06 7.88 4.99
C VAL A 381 15.55 6.67 5.74
N LYS A 382 16.46 5.97 6.41
CA LYS A 382 16.16 4.81 7.23
C LYS A 382 16.23 5.18 8.70
N TYR A 383 15.16 4.92 9.42
CA TYR A 383 15.06 5.28 10.83
C TYR A 383 14.23 4.30 11.66
N LYS A 384 14.42 4.37 12.98
CA LYS A 384 13.63 3.64 13.98
C LYS A 384 12.94 4.63 14.89
N ILE A 385 11.65 4.41 15.15
CA ILE A 385 10.85 5.29 16.00
C ILE A 385 11.43 5.39 17.40
N ASN A 386 11.51 6.62 17.89
CA ASN A 386 11.84 6.92 19.27
C ASN A 386 10.68 6.50 20.16
N SER A 387 10.87 5.46 20.97
CA SER A 387 9.82 4.97 21.87
C SER A 387 9.38 5.99 22.92
N LYS A 388 10.25 6.96 23.26
CA LYS A 388 9.94 8.05 24.22
C LYS A 388 9.03 9.11 23.64
N LEU A 389 8.89 9.18 22.30
CA LEU A 389 7.95 10.07 21.62
C LEU A 389 6.55 9.95 22.23
N PHE A 390 6.17 8.74 22.67
CA PHE A 390 4.85 8.44 23.23
C PHE A 390 4.75 8.52 24.76
N ASN A 391 5.78 9.01 25.44
CA ASN A 391 5.77 9.12 26.91
C ASN A 391 5.31 10.49 27.42
N HIS A 392 5.17 11.48 26.54
CA HIS A 392 4.68 12.80 26.90
C HIS A 392 3.22 12.93 26.48
N GLU A 393 2.30 13.08 27.44
CA GLU A 393 0.86 13.27 27.21
C GLU A 393 0.49 14.58 26.47
N LYS A 394 1.48 15.32 25.94
CA LYS A 394 1.28 16.64 25.31
C LYS A 394 2.23 16.84 24.14
N ILE A 395 1.77 16.52 22.93
CA ILE A 395 2.19 17.18 21.68
C ILE A 395 0.93 17.56 20.91
#